data_AF-A0A920QGE0-F1
#
_entry.id   AF-A0A920QGE0-F1
#
_cell.length_a   1.000
_cell.length_b   1.000
_cell.length_c   1.000
_cell.angle_alpha   90.00
_cell.angle_beta   90.00
_cell.angle_gamma   90.00
#
_symmetry.space_group_name_H-M   'P 1'
#
loop_
_entity.id
_entity.type
_entity.pdbx_description
1 polymer ?
#
loop_
_entity_poly.entity_id
_entity_poly.type
_entity_poly.pdbx_seq_one_letter_code
_entity_poly.pdbx_strand_id
1 'polypeptide(L)' 'MKDCQEPFYMAFIDADKESYKIYYEKCLELFRPGGLILIDNVLWYGRPADPNASDADTVAIREFNKFVTKTLV' A
#
# COMPACT_ATOMS: atom_id res chain seq x y z
N MET A 1 -5.84 2.75 33.57
CA MET A 1 -6.37 1.95 32.47
C MET A 1 -5.22 1.77 31.49
N LYS A 2 -4.73 0.55 31.25
CA LYS A 2 -3.71 0.30 30.23
C LYS A 2 -4.44 0.27 28.90
N ASP A 3 -4.15 1.22 28.02
CA ASP A 3 -4.47 1.11 26.60
C ASP A 3 -3.65 -0.04 26.02
N CYS A 4 -4.13 -1.28 26.18
CA CYS A 4 -3.68 -2.39 25.38
C CYS A 4 -4.40 -2.28 24.05
N GLN A 5 -3.92 -1.41 23.15
CA GLN A 5 -4.33 -1.50 21.75
C GLN A 5 -3.90 -2.87 21.25
N GLU A 6 -4.86 -3.78 21.15
CA GLU A 6 -4.73 -5.07 20.49
C GLU A 6 -4.14 -4.82 19.09
N PRO A 7 -2.94 -5.34 18.79
CA PRO A 7 -2.35 -5.06 17.49
C PRO A 7 -3.21 -5.61 16.35
N PHE A 8 -3.25 -4.86 15.25
CA PHE A 8 -4.15 -5.10 14.13
C PHE A 8 -3.76 -6.35 13.34
N TYR A 9 -4.76 -7.03 12.76
CA TYR A 9 -4.59 -8.23 11.94
C TYR A 9 -4.93 -8.01 10.47
N MET A 10 -5.67 -6.94 10.13
CA MET A 10 -6.11 -6.67 8.77
C MET A 10 -6.19 -5.17 8.49
N ALA A 11 -5.62 -4.73 7.37
CA ALA A 11 -5.72 -3.36 6.85
C ALA A 11 -6.23 -3.39 5.42
N PHE A 12 -7.07 -2.42 5.07
CA PHE A 12 -7.52 -2.17 3.70
C PHE A 12 -7.19 -0.74 3.34
N ILE A 13 -6.28 -0.55 2.38
CA ILE A 13 -5.79 0.76 1.93
C ILE A 13 -6.51 1.12 0.63
N ASP A 14 -7.47 2.04 0.73
CA ASP A 14 -8.12 2.68 -0.41
C ASP A 14 -8.26 4.19 -0.14
N ALA A 15 -7.16 4.91 -0.34
CA ALA A 15 -7.03 6.34 -0.10
C ALA A 15 -6.34 7.03 -1.30
N ASP A 16 -5.78 8.22 -1.09
CA ASP A 16 -4.95 8.90 -2.09
C ASP A 16 -3.71 8.07 -2.43
N LYS A 17 -3.45 7.94 -3.73
CA LYS A 17 -2.49 6.98 -4.28
C LYS A 17 -1.04 7.38 -4.01
N GLU A 18 -0.79 8.69 -3.94
CA GLU A 18 0.51 9.28 -3.61
C GLU A 18 1.01 8.84 -2.21
N SER A 19 0.09 8.63 -1.27
CA SER A 19 0.43 8.24 0.11
C SER A 19 0.40 6.72 0.36
N TYR A 20 0.17 5.88 -0.65
CA TYR A 20 0.08 4.42 -0.48
C TYR A 20 1.29 3.82 0.23
N LYS A 21 2.50 4.29 -0.11
CA LYS A 21 3.72 3.83 0.55
C LYS A 21 3.72 4.17 2.05
N ILE A 22 3.32 5.39 2.40
CA ILE A 22 3.28 5.85 3.80
C ILE A 22 2.26 5.03 4.59
N TYR A 23 1.09 4.77 4.01
CA TYR A 23 0.07 3.93 4.64
C TYR A 23 0.57 2.51 4.85
N TYR A 24 1.20 1.92 3.83
CA TYR A 24 1.77 0.59 3.93
C TYR A 24 2.83 0.49 5.04
N GLU A 25 3.77 1.43 5.09
CA GLU A 25 4.82 1.45 6.13
C GLU A 25 4.23 1.62 7.53
N LYS A 26 3.22 2.48 7.70
CA LYS A 26 2.49 2.61 8.98
C LYS A 26 1.76 1.33 9.36
N CYS A 27 1.17 0.61 8.41
CA CYS A 27 0.58 -0.69 8.68
C CYS A 27 1.64 -1.68 9.19
N LEU A 28 2.85 -1.69 8.62
CA LEU A 28 3.93 -2.55 9.11
C LEU A 28 4.35 -2.25 10.56
N GLU A 29 4.32 -0.99 10.99
CA GLU A 29 4.62 -0.61 12.38
C GLU A 29 3.53 -1.08 13.38
N LEU A 30 2.28 -1.16 12.92
CA LEU A 30 1.12 -1.45 13.75
C LEU A 30 0.72 -2.94 13.77
N PHE A 31 1.23 -3.73 12.82
CA PHE A 31 0.79 -5.11 12.60
C PHE A 31 1.70 -6.14 13.25
N ARG A 32 1.09 -7.23 13.71
CA ARG A 32 1.82 -8.43 14.15
C ARG A 32 2.27 -9.22 12.92
N PRO A 33 3.36 -10.02 13.01
CA PRO A 33 3.66 -11.02 12.01
C PRO A 33 2.44 -11.91 11.73
N GLY A 34 2.14 -12.16 10.45
CA GLY A 34 0.96 -12.93 10.01
C GLY A 34 -0.30 -12.10 9.78
N GLY A 35 -0.27 -10.78 9.96
CA GLY A 35 -1.35 -9.88 9.55
C GLY A 35 -1.45 -9.70 8.03
N LEU A 36 -2.62 -9.27 7.56
CA LEU A 36 -2.94 -9.09 6.14
C LEU A 36 -3.13 -7.62 5.78
N ILE A 37 -2.40 -7.13 4.78
CA ILE A 37 -2.60 -5.80 4.21
C ILE A 37 -3.17 -5.97 2.79
N LEU A 38 -4.33 -5.40 2.54
CA LEU A 38 -5.00 -5.33 1.24
C LEU A 38 -4.94 -3.89 0.73
N ILE A 39 -4.69 -3.72 -0.56
CA ILE A 39 -4.52 -2.41 -1.19
C ILE A 39 -5.32 -2.40 -2.48
N ASP A 40 -6.25 -1.46 -2.60
CA ASP A 40 -7.15 -1.39 -3.75
C ASP A 40 -6.53 -0.60 -4.93
N ASN A 41 -7.09 -0.80 -6.11
CA ASN A 41 -6.83 -0.10 -7.35
C ASN A 41 -5.37 -0.08 -7.83
N VAL A 42 -4.53 -1.01 -7.36
CA VAL A 42 -3.11 -1.13 -7.78
C VAL A 42 -2.90 -1.36 -9.28
N LEU A 43 -3.95 -1.75 -10.00
CA LEU A 43 -3.92 -1.87 -11.47
C LEU A 43 -4.42 -0.62 -12.21
N TRP A 44 -5.12 0.30 -11.54
CA TRP A 44 -5.59 1.60 -12.07
C TRP A 44 -5.98 1.60 -13.56
N TYR A 45 -6.99 0.82 -13.93
CA TYR A 45 -7.46 0.67 -15.33
C TYR A 45 -6.38 0.20 -16.33
N GLY A 46 -5.33 -0.47 -15.86
CA GLY A 46 -4.18 -0.89 -16.67
C GLY A 46 -3.14 0.21 -16.90
N ARG A 47 -3.37 1.44 -16.43
CA ARG A 47 -2.49 2.60 -16.67
C ARG A 47 -1.05 2.43 -16.16
N PRO A 48 -0.77 1.77 -15.02
CA PRO A 48 0.60 1.61 -14.55
C PRO A 48 1.48 0.80 -15.53
N ALA A 49 0.88 -0.04 -16.37
CA ALA A 49 1.57 -0.79 -17.41
C ALA A 49 1.79 0.01 -18.71
N ASP A 50 1.07 1.11 -18.93
CA ASP A 50 1.28 2.00 -20.07
C ASP A 50 2.50 2.91 -19.80
N PRO A 51 3.58 2.83 -20.60
CA PRO A 51 4.77 3.66 -20.40
C PRO A 51 4.52 5.15 -20.68
N ASN A 52 3.46 5.51 -21.41
CA ASN A 52 3.14 6.90 -21.73
C ASN A 52 2.25 7.56 -20.68
N ALA A 53 1.65 6.78 -19.77
CA ALA A 53 0.80 7.33 -18.71
C ALA A 53 1.67 7.95 -17.59
N SER A 54 1.49 9.27 -17.38
CA SER A 54 2.30 10.09 -16.50
C SER A 54 1.50 10.97 -15.53
N ASP A 55 0.20 10.72 -15.35
CA ASP A 55 -0.58 11.36 -14.30
C ASP A 55 -0.08 10.94 -12.91
N ALA A 56 -0.26 11.82 -11.93
CA ALA A 56 0.30 11.66 -10.59
C ALA A 56 -0.10 10.33 -9.94
N ASP A 57 -1.38 9.96 -10.01
CA ASP A 57 -1.88 8.69 -9.48
C ASP A 57 -1.21 7.49 -10.15
N THR A 58 -1.11 7.49 -11.49
CA THR A 58 -0.46 6.39 -12.22
C THR A 58 1.03 6.27 -11.87
N VAL A 59 1.73 7.40 -11.73
CA VAL A 59 3.14 7.40 -11.33
C VAL A 59 3.29 6.84 -9.92
N ALA A 60 2.48 7.32 -8.97
CA ALA A 60 2.50 6.87 -7.58
C ALA A 60 2.21 5.36 -7.46
N ILE A 61 1.17 4.86 -8.14
CA ILE A 61 0.83 3.43 -8.14
C ILE A 61 1.95 2.61 -8.77
N ARG A 62 2.56 3.07 -9.87
CA ARG A 62 3.67 2.37 -10.52
C ARG A 62 4.89 2.28 -9.60
N GLU A 63 5.23 3.35 -8.90
CA GLU A 63 6.30 3.38 -7.91
C GLU A 63 5.99 2.48 -6.72
N PHE A 64 4.77 2.54 -6.21
CA PHE A 64 4.29 1.69 -5.13
C PHE A 64 4.36 0.20 -5.50
N ASN A 65 3.85 -0.19 -6.67
CA ASN A 65 3.90 -1.57 -7.16
C ASN A 65 5.35 -2.06 -7.28
N LYS A 66 6.25 -1.23 -7.80
CA LYS A 66 7.69 -1.56 -7.85
C LYS A 66 8.28 -1.77 -6.47
N PHE A 67 7.91 -0.93 -5.50
CA PHE A 67 8.38 -1.01 -4.12
C PHE A 67 7.96 -2.32 -3.45
N VAL A 68 6.67 -2.68 -3.49
CA VAL A 68 6.19 -3.90 -2.84
C VAL A 68 6.68 -5.19 -3.52
N THR A 69 6.81 -5.19 -4.85
CA THR A 69 7.28 -6.38 -5.58
C THR A 69 8.76 -6.68 -5.30
N LYS A 70 9.60 -5.65 -5.09
CA LYS A 70 11.01 -5.81 -4.75
C LYS A 70 11.26 -6.18 -3.29
N THR A 71 10.30 -5.90 -2.42
CA THR A 71 10.42 -6.13 -0.97
C THR A 71 9.96 -7.54 -0.58
N LEU A 72 9.51 -8.35 -1.53
CA LEU A 72 9.28 -9.78 -1.32
C LEU A 72 10.64 -10.47 -1.09
N VAL A 73 10.87 -10.79 0.19
CA VAL A 73 11.87 -11.73 0.71
C VAL A 73 11.90 -13.03 -0.07
#